data_AF-X1VDW3-F1
#
_entry.id   AF-X1VDW3-F1
#
_cell.length_a   1.000
_cell.length_b   1.000
_cell.length_c   1.000
_cell.angle_alpha   90.00
_cell.angle_beta   90.00
_cell.angle_gamma   90.00
#
_symmetry.space_group_name_H-M   'P 1'
#
loop_
_entity.id
_entity.type
_entity.pdbx_description
1 polymer ?
#
loop_
_entity_poly.entity_id
_entity_poly.type
_entity_poly.pdbx_seq_one_letter_code
_entity_poly.pdbx_strand_id
1 'polypeptide(L)'
;KEGINPDDFKVAKVIREKDKPSILVANKGDVRGSELKLYEFYELGFGDPYIISAEHGLNVDDLLDKIISYISKVKLEPEEEENILKVSILGKPNVGKSSLLNNILGEDRIIVSEHPGTTRDAIEIIFKHNSLKLLFIDTAGLRDKAKPKEDVEYYSTLRTFEAVHNSDIVLLVMDSTQGVSMQDKKIANYIQKERKACIVILNKFDLIKDNIDKKLFIDEIRYELSFLKKSPIIMTSAITGYNTDKIISKIKE
;
A
#
# COMPACT_ATOMS: atom_id res chain seq x y z
N LYS A 1 16.15 36.05 -7.22
CA LYS A 1 15.70 37.13 -8.15
C LYS A 1 14.63 38.01 -7.49
N GLU A 2 13.83 37.48 -6.57
CA GLU A 2 13.04 38.27 -5.60
C GLU A 2 13.59 37.99 -4.19
N GLY A 3 13.57 39.00 -3.30
CA GLY A 3 13.93 38.86 -1.88
C GLY A 3 12.76 38.27 -1.11
N ILE A 4 12.48 38.77 0.10
CA ILE A 4 11.30 38.35 0.86
C ILE A 4 10.01 38.82 0.17
N ASN A 5 9.02 37.93 0.10
CA ASN A 5 7.66 38.25 -0.30
C ASN A 5 6.78 38.53 0.94
N PRO A 6 5.82 39.47 0.89
CA PRO A 6 4.83 39.68 1.95
C PRO A 6 4.16 38.39 2.49
N ASP A 7 3.95 37.37 1.66
CA ASP A 7 3.37 36.10 2.10
C ASP A 7 4.31 35.26 2.98
N ASP A 8 5.64 35.44 2.86
CA ASP A 8 6.63 34.76 3.71
C ASP A 8 6.48 35.18 5.18
N PHE A 9 6.13 36.44 5.44
CA PHE A 9 5.85 36.90 6.81
C PHE A 9 4.64 36.21 7.43
N LYS A 10 3.62 35.88 6.63
CA LYS A 10 2.44 35.14 7.11
C LYS A 10 2.82 33.71 7.47
N VAL A 11 3.57 33.04 6.61
CA VAL A 11 4.07 31.68 6.86
C VAL A 11 4.99 31.67 8.09
N ALA A 12 5.91 32.63 8.17
CA ALA A 12 6.83 32.77 9.29
C ALA A 12 6.09 32.92 10.62
N LYS A 13 5.02 33.73 10.65
CA LYS A 13 4.16 33.88 11.83
C LYS A 13 3.54 32.55 12.26
N VAL A 14 2.94 31.81 11.33
CA VAL A 14 2.29 30.51 11.61
C VAL A 14 3.30 29.49 12.16
N ILE A 15 4.52 29.47 11.61
CA ILE A 15 5.56 28.55 12.07
C ILE A 15 6.08 28.95 13.45
N ARG A 16 6.31 30.24 13.74
CA ARG A 16 6.75 30.71 15.07
C ARG A 16 5.72 30.48 16.17
N GLU A 17 4.42 30.42 15.84
CA GLU A 17 3.36 30.03 16.78
C GLU A 17 3.41 28.54 17.13
N LYS A 18 4.15 27.71 16.37
CA LYS A 18 4.43 26.32 16.73
C LYS A 18 5.71 26.27 17.55
N ASP A 19 5.64 25.70 18.74
CA ASP A 19 6.82 25.45 19.59
C ASP A 19 7.62 24.24 19.04
N LYS A 20 8.16 24.38 17.83
CA LYS A 20 8.95 23.36 17.14
C LYS A 20 10.24 23.96 16.58
N PRO A 21 11.34 23.20 16.58
CA PRO A 21 12.57 23.62 15.91
C PRO A 21 12.32 23.90 14.41
N SER A 22 12.79 25.04 13.93
CA SER A 22 12.68 25.47 12.53
C SER A 22 14.05 25.91 11.99
N ILE A 23 14.26 25.74 10.68
CA ILE A 23 15.47 26.17 9.97
C ILE A 23 15.01 27.08 8.83
N LEU A 24 15.60 28.28 8.72
CA LEU A 24 15.40 29.15 7.57
C LEU A 24 16.41 28.80 6.48
N VAL A 25 15.92 28.49 5.29
CA VAL A 25 16.75 28.12 4.14
C VAL A 25 16.47 29.07 2.99
N ALA A 26 17.49 29.83 2.58
CA ALA A 26 17.41 30.69 1.40
C ALA A 26 18.08 29.97 0.22
N ASN A 27 17.25 29.50 -0.70
CA ASN A 27 17.69 28.78 -1.89
C ASN A 27 18.11 29.75 -3.02
N LYS A 28 18.94 29.26 -3.95
CA LYS A 28 19.52 30.02 -5.08
C LYS A 28 20.54 31.07 -4.64
N GLY A 29 21.33 30.74 -3.62
CA GLY A 29 22.37 31.61 -3.05
C GLY A 29 23.59 31.87 -3.95
N ASP A 30 23.71 31.11 -5.04
CA ASP A 30 24.80 31.16 -6.02
C ASP A 30 24.78 32.42 -6.93
N VAL A 31 23.73 33.23 -6.84
CA VAL A 31 23.58 34.46 -7.64
C VAL A 31 24.44 35.60 -7.09
N ARG A 32 25.32 36.18 -7.92
CA ARG A 32 26.12 37.38 -7.58
C ARG A 32 25.24 38.52 -7.03
N GLY A 33 25.61 39.08 -5.88
CA GLY A 33 24.87 40.16 -5.20
C GLY A 33 23.80 39.69 -4.20
N SER A 34 23.72 38.38 -3.91
CA SER A 34 22.85 37.80 -2.88
C SER A 34 23.19 38.27 -1.45
N GLU A 35 24.45 38.64 -1.20
CA GLU A 35 24.98 39.14 0.09
C GLU A 35 24.20 40.34 0.66
N LEU A 36 23.71 41.24 -0.19
CA LEU A 36 22.98 42.44 0.24
C LEU A 36 21.53 42.13 0.64
N LYS A 37 20.98 40.99 0.23
CA LYS A 37 19.60 40.55 0.55
C LYS A 37 19.52 39.63 1.75
N LEU A 38 20.67 39.17 2.24
CA LEU A 38 20.77 38.31 3.42
C LEU A 38 20.17 38.97 4.68
N TYR A 39 20.33 40.29 4.81
CA TYR A 39 19.81 41.04 5.95
C TYR A 39 18.28 41.01 6.06
N GLU A 40 17.57 40.97 4.92
CA GLU A 40 16.11 40.92 4.90
C GLU A 40 15.60 39.65 5.60
N PHE A 41 16.26 38.51 5.38
CA PHE A 41 15.86 37.20 5.94
C PHE A 41 15.86 37.14 7.47
N TYR A 42 16.61 38.00 8.15
CA TYR A 42 16.56 38.10 9.61
C TYR A 42 15.22 38.62 10.13
N GLU A 43 14.48 39.41 9.33
CA GLU A 43 13.16 39.92 9.70
C GLU A 43 12.12 38.80 9.89
N LEU A 44 12.38 37.60 9.35
CA LEU A 44 11.53 36.42 9.54
C LEU A 44 11.72 35.77 10.92
N GLY A 45 12.74 36.16 11.69
CA GLY A 45 12.88 35.75 13.09
C GLY A 45 13.24 34.28 13.33
N PHE A 46 13.97 33.67 12.39
CA PHE A 46 14.41 32.27 12.47
C PHE A 46 15.92 32.09 12.71
N GLY A 47 16.62 33.17 13.05
CA GLY A 47 18.08 33.19 13.19
C GLY A 47 18.79 33.23 11.84
N ASP A 48 20.02 32.73 11.82
CA ASP A 48 20.89 32.79 10.64
C ASP A 48 20.33 31.93 9.49
N PRO A 49 20.08 32.50 8.30
CA PRO A 49 19.58 31.74 7.16
C PRO A 49 20.68 30.83 6.58
N TYR A 50 20.32 29.57 6.30
CA TYR A 50 21.15 28.65 5.54
C TYR A 50 21.04 28.98 4.06
N ILE A 51 22.15 29.42 3.48
CA ILE A 51 22.23 29.74 2.05
C ILE A 51 22.63 28.50 1.28
N ILE A 52 21.75 28.06 0.38
CA ILE A 52 21.99 26.88 -0.46
C ILE A 52 21.78 27.18 -1.95
N SER A 53 22.32 26.32 -2.80
CA SER A 53 21.88 26.20 -4.19
C SER A 53 21.48 24.76 -4.46
N ALA A 54 20.18 24.46 -4.41
CA ALA A 54 19.70 23.11 -4.69
C ALA A 54 20.01 22.65 -6.13
N GLU A 55 20.08 23.59 -7.07
CA GLU A 55 20.38 23.30 -8.48
C GLU A 55 21.86 22.96 -8.71
N HIS A 56 22.77 23.60 -7.96
CA HIS A 56 24.22 23.42 -8.11
C HIS A 56 24.88 22.66 -6.96
N GLY A 57 24.10 22.18 -5.99
CA GLY A 57 24.57 21.41 -4.84
C GLY A 57 25.35 22.20 -3.79
N LEU A 58 25.27 23.55 -3.79
CA LEU A 58 26.01 24.39 -2.84
C LEU A 58 25.40 24.30 -1.43
N ASN A 59 26.22 23.98 -0.43
CA ASN A 59 25.91 23.95 1.02
C ASN A 59 24.70 23.05 1.40
N VAL A 60 24.35 22.09 0.56
CA VAL A 60 23.24 21.16 0.82
C VAL A 60 23.62 20.15 1.91
N ASP A 61 24.87 19.74 1.93
CA ASP A 61 25.49 18.91 2.97
C ASP A 61 25.39 19.55 4.37
N ASP A 62 25.78 20.82 4.51
CA ASP A 62 25.67 21.54 5.79
C ASP A 62 24.22 21.64 6.29
N LEU A 63 23.27 21.84 5.36
CA LEU A 63 21.85 21.83 5.68
C LEU A 63 21.38 20.45 6.16
N LEU A 64 21.82 19.38 5.50
CA LEU A 64 21.48 18.01 5.89
C LEU A 64 22.03 17.67 7.27
N ASP A 65 23.26 18.05 7.58
CA ASP A 65 23.86 17.85 8.90
C ASP A 65 23.07 18.59 9.99
N LYS A 66 22.61 19.81 9.69
CA LYS A 66 21.74 20.57 10.61
C LYS A 66 20.40 19.86 10.84
N ILE A 67 19.77 19.35 9.79
CA ILE A 67 18.52 18.59 9.89
C ILE A 67 18.72 17.33 10.74
N ILE A 68 19.79 16.58 10.49
CA ILE A 68 20.15 15.37 11.27
C ILE A 68 20.35 15.72 12.75
N SER A 69 20.95 16.87 13.06
CA SER A 69 21.13 17.33 14.44
C SER A 69 19.82 17.61 15.19
N TYR A 70 18.73 17.92 14.48
CA TYR A 70 17.40 18.06 15.06
C TYR A 70 16.68 16.72 15.16
N ILE A 71 16.77 15.88 14.13
CA ILE A 71 16.15 14.54 14.13
C ILE A 71 16.75 13.67 15.25
N SER A 72 18.08 13.67 15.41
CA SER A 72 18.76 12.88 16.45
C SER A 72 18.37 13.25 17.88
N LYS A 73 17.84 14.46 18.12
CA LYS A 73 17.32 14.90 19.41
C LYS A 73 15.88 14.48 19.65
N VAL A 74 15.16 14.11 18.60
CA VAL A 74 13.86 13.46 18.72
C VAL A 74 14.15 12.04 19.19
N LYS A 75 13.81 11.73 20.45
CA LYS A 75 13.60 10.35 20.85
C LYS A 75 12.41 9.85 20.03
N LEU A 76 12.69 9.23 18.91
CA LEU A 76 11.79 8.26 18.35
C LEU A 76 11.78 7.15 19.40
N GLU A 77 10.72 7.10 20.21
CA GLU A 77 10.34 5.79 20.72
C GLU A 77 10.22 4.91 19.49
N PRO A 78 10.90 3.76 19.41
CA PRO A 78 10.59 2.83 18.34
C PRO A 78 9.08 2.64 18.45
N GLU A 79 8.33 3.09 17.43
CA GLU A 79 7.02 2.51 17.22
C GLU A 79 7.29 1.00 17.30
N GLU A 80 6.62 0.30 18.22
CA GLU A 80 6.53 -1.14 18.06
C GLU A 80 6.11 -1.30 16.61
N GLU A 81 6.99 -1.80 15.74
CA GLU A 81 6.61 -2.15 14.38
C GLU A 81 5.54 -3.20 14.59
N GLU A 82 4.28 -2.76 14.67
CA GLU A 82 3.13 -3.60 14.54
C GLU A 82 3.36 -4.22 13.17
N ASN A 83 3.81 -5.48 13.17
CA ASN A 83 4.20 -6.18 11.96
C ASN A 83 2.91 -6.47 11.18
N ILE A 84 2.44 -5.44 10.47
CA ILE A 84 1.20 -5.42 9.73
C ILE A 84 1.54 -5.91 8.33
N LEU A 85 1.08 -7.12 8.00
CA LEU A 85 1.26 -7.67 6.65
C LEU A 85 0.22 -7.07 5.71
N LYS A 86 0.68 -6.51 4.60
CA LYS A 86 -0.19 -5.99 3.54
C LYS A 86 -0.66 -7.13 2.65
N VAL A 87 -1.97 -7.29 2.53
CA VAL A 87 -2.63 -8.37 1.80
C VAL A 87 -3.49 -7.79 0.68
N SER A 88 -3.23 -8.20 -0.56
CA SER A 88 -4.14 -7.91 -1.69
C SER A 88 -4.98 -9.11 -2.08
N ILE A 89 -6.21 -8.87 -2.50
CA ILE A 89 -7.10 -9.89 -3.07
C ILE A 89 -7.30 -9.59 -4.56
N LEU A 90 -6.64 -10.38 -5.41
CA LEU A 90 -6.61 -10.18 -6.85
C LEU A 90 -7.26 -11.34 -7.60
N GLY A 91 -7.66 -11.08 -8.83
CA GLY A 91 -8.32 -12.07 -9.69
C GLY A 91 -9.35 -11.42 -10.60
N LYS A 92 -9.86 -12.19 -11.56
CA LYS A 92 -10.84 -11.73 -12.55
C LYS A 92 -12.09 -11.09 -11.91
N PRO A 93 -12.83 -10.25 -12.64
CA PRO A 93 -14.17 -9.85 -12.24
C PRO A 93 -15.05 -11.07 -11.88
N ASN A 94 -15.92 -10.94 -10.87
CA ASN A 94 -16.93 -11.93 -10.49
C ASN A 94 -16.42 -13.30 -9.98
N VAL A 95 -15.12 -13.48 -9.73
CA VAL A 95 -14.57 -14.71 -9.09
C VAL A 95 -14.91 -14.83 -7.60
N GLY A 96 -15.53 -13.79 -7.01
CA GLY A 96 -16.00 -13.78 -5.62
C GLY A 96 -15.04 -13.16 -4.60
N LYS A 97 -14.12 -12.30 -5.03
CA LYS A 97 -13.17 -11.56 -4.16
C LYS A 97 -13.87 -10.83 -3.00
N SER A 98 -14.93 -10.07 -3.31
CA SER A 98 -15.76 -9.32 -2.35
C SER A 98 -16.41 -10.23 -1.32
N SER A 99 -17.01 -11.34 -1.77
CA SER A 99 -17.64 -12.31 -0.90
C SER A 99 -16.60 -12.99 0.00
N LEU A 100 -15.43 -13.30 -0.55
CA LEU A 100 -14.33 -13.90 0.20
C LEU A 100 -13.82 -12.97 1.30
N LEU A 101 -13.58 -11.69 0.97
CA LEU A 101 -13.18 -10.69 1.95
C LEU A 101 -14.24 -10.55 3.05
N ASN A 102 -15.52 -10.42 2.70
CA ASN A 102 -16.60 -10.30 3.69
C ASN A 102 -16.70 -11.54 4.58
N ASN A 103 -16.45 -12.74 4.03
CA ASN A 103 -16.44 -13.96 4.82
C ASN A 103 -15.26 -13.98 5.81
N ILE A 104 -14.06 -13.62 5.36
CA ILE A 104 -12.85 -13.47 6.21
C ILE A 104 -13.08 -12.44 7.32
N LEU A 105 -13.70 -11.31 6.99
CA LEU A 105 -13.99 -10.22 7.94
C LEU A 105 -15.16 -10.53 8.89
N GLY A 106 -16.07 -11.42 8.49
CA GLY A 106 -17.27 -11.78 9.26
C GLY A 106 -17.05 -12.82 10.35
N GLU A 107 -15.84 -13.38 10.46
CA GLU A 107 -15.43 -14.15 11.64
C GLU A 107 -15.23 -13.17 12.82
N ASP A 108 -15.69 -13.52 14.04
CA ASP A 108 -15.71 -12.68 15.26
C ASP A 108 -14.35 -12.01 15.59
N ARG A 109 -14.03 -10.90 14.92
CA ARG A 109 -12.70 -10.27 14.94
C ARG A 109 -12.81 -8.75 14.84
N ILE A 110 -11.83 -8.06 15.40
CA ILE A 110 -11.85 -6.60 15.51
C ILE A 110 -11.39 -5.97 14.18
N ILE A 111 -12.32 -5.31 13.49
CA ILE A 111 -12.04 -4.46 12.33
C ILE A 111 -11.75 -3.06 12.85
N VAL A 112 -10.54 -2.56 12.62
CA VAL A 112 -10.20 -1.15 12.86
C VAL A 112 -10.09 -0.48 11.50
N SER A 113 -11.03 0.41 11.18
CA SER A 113 -10.94 1.25 9.98
C SER A 113 -10.44 2.61 10.43
N GLU A 114 -9.28 3.02 9.93
CA GLU A 114 -8.75 4.35 10.18
C GLU A 114 -8.83 5.24 8.93
N HIS A 115 -9.52 6.36 9.13
CA HIS A 115 -9.41 7.67 8.49
C HIS A 115 -9.96 7.95 7.07
N PRO A 116 -10.92 8.90 6.96
CA PRO A 116 -11.23 9.62 5.73
C PRO A 116 -10.17 10.72 5.50
N GLY A 117 -9.53 10.82 4.33
CA GLY A 117 -8.66 11.98 4.12
C GLY A 117 -7.79 12.15 2.87
N THR A 118 -7.36 11.12 2.14
CA THR A 118 -6.42 11.36 1.01
C THR A 118 -6.74 10.53 -0.24
N THR A 119 -7.00 11.28 -1.32
CA THR A 119 -7.20 10.90 -2.74
C THR A 119 -7.84 9.54 -3.04
N ARG A 120 -9.19 9.58 -3.09
CA ARG A 120 -10.10 8.91 -4.04
C ARG A 120 -9.72 7.49 -4.47
N ASP A 121 -10.23 6.50 -3.73
CA ASP A 121 -10.57 5.13 -4.17
C ASP A 121 -9.82 3.95 -3.50
N ALA A 122 -8.91 4.16 -2.55
CA ALA A 122 -8.35 3.06 -1.76
C ALA A 122 -8.94 3.01 -0.35
N ILE A 123 -9.73 1.97 -0.05
CA ILE A 123 -10.16 1.66 1.32
C ILE A 123 -9.19 0.62 1.88
N GLU A 124 -8.51 0.98 2.95
CA GLU A 124 -7.65 0.12 3.75
C GLU A 124 -8.45 -0.49 4.91
N ILE A 125 -8.35 -1.80 5.10
CA ILE A 125 -9.04 -2.51 6.19
C ILE A 125 -8.00 -3.21 7.05
N ILE A 126 -7.88 -2.78 8.31
CA ILE A 126 -7.03 -3.49 9.29
C ILE A 126 -7.86 -4.61 9.92
N PHE A 127 -7.33 -5.82 9.80
CA PHE A 127 -7.87 -7.04 10.36
C PHE A 127 -6.91 -7.60 11.40
N LYS A 128 -7.39 -7.78 12.63
CA LYS A 128 -6.61 -8.35 13.72
C LYS A 128 -7.09 -9.76 14.05
N HIS A 129 -6.17 -10.72 14.05
CA HIS A 129 -6.41 -12.09 14.49
C HIS A 129 -5.29 -12.57 15.42
N ASN A 130 -5.60 -12.68 16.71
CA ASN A 130 -4.59 -12.94 17.75
C ASN A 130 -3.45 -11.91 17.66
N SER A 131 -2.20 -12.36 17.50
CA SER A 131 -1.03 -11.49 17.30
C SER A 131 -0.81 -11.05 15.85
N LEU A 132 -1.58 -11.56 14.89
CA LEU A 132 -1.44 -11.26 13.47
C LEU A 132 -2.27 -10.02 13.13
N LYS A 133 -1.63 -9.02 12.52
CA LYS A 133 -2.30 -7.83 11.99
C LYS A 133 -2.13 -7.82 10.47
N LEU A 134 -3.25 -7.74 9.77
CA LEU A 134 -3.29 -7.72 8.30
C LEU A 134 -3.90 -6.39 7.85
N LEU A 135 -3.29 -5.77 6.85
CA LEU A 135 -3.84 -4.63 6.14
C LEU A 135 -4.33 -5.10 4.77
N PHE A 136 -5.64 -5.21 4.59
CA PHE A 136 -6.20 -5.46 3.27
C PHE A 136 -6.21 -4.16 2.47
N ILE A 137 -5.46 -4.14 1.36
CA ILE A 137 -5.34 -2.99 0.47
C ILE A 137 -6.24 -3.14 -0.77
N ASP A 138 -6.58 -2.02 -1.39
CA ASP A 138 -7.40 -1.93 -2.61
C ASP A 138 -8.78 -2.62 -2.50
N THR A 139 -9.46 -2.41 -1.36
CA THR A 139 -10.77 -3.05 -1.08
C THR A 139 -11.99 -2.30 -1.63
N ALA A 140 -11.80 -1.16 -2.30
CA ALA A 140 -12.93 -0.36 -2.79
C ALA A 140 -13.76 -1.08 -3.86
N GLY A 141 -13.12 -1.82 -4.77
CA GLY A 141 -13.81 -2.73 -5.70
C GLY A 141 -14.39 -3.98 -5.03
N LEU A 142 -14.08 -4.22 -3.75
CA LEU A 142 -14.52 -5.37 -2.98
C LEU A 142 -15.79 -5.10 -2.16
N ARG A 143 -16.18 -3.83 -1.92
CA ARG A 143 -17.34 -3.49 -1.06
C ARG A 143 -18.61 -3.09 -1.83
N ASP A 144 -18.49 -2.52 -3.03
CA ASP A 144 -19.64 -2.01 -3.78
C ASP A 144 -20.39 -3.10 -4.57
N LYS A 145 -21.48 -3.60 -3.99
CA LYS A 145 -22.44 -4.50 -4.65
C LYS A 145 -23.32 -3.80 -5.71
N ALA A 146 -23.20 -2.50 -5.92
CA ALA A 146 -24.30 -1.71 -6.50
C ALA A 146 -24.12 -1.18 -7.92
N LYS A 147 -22.91 -1.12 -8.51
CA LYS A 147 -22.74 -0.68 -9.91
C LYS A 147 -21.56 -1.37 -10.58
N PRO A 148 -21.72 -1.94 -11.79
CA PRO A 148 -20.57 -2.22 -12.64
C PRO A 148 -20.00 -0.87 -13.07
N LYS A 149 -18.97 -0.38 -12.38
CA LYS A 149 -18.07 0.56 -13.06
C LYS A 149 -17.31 -0.31 -14.06
N GLU A 150 -17.60 -0.11 -15.34
CA GLU A 150 -16.72 -0.49 -16.43
C GLU A 150 -15.41 0.29 -16.24
N ASP A 151 -14.56 -0.18 -15.32
CA ASP A 151 -13.16 0.21 -15.31
C ASP A 151 -12.57 -0.42 -16.57
N VAL A 152 -12.39 0.43 -17.59
CA VAL A 152 -11.64 0.13 -18.82
C VAL A 152 -10.50 -0.82 -18.44
N GLU A 153 -10.48 -1.99 -19.07
CA GLU A 153 -9.64 -3.14 -18.72
C GLU A 153 -8.15 -2.78 -18.47
N TYR A 154 -7.70 -1.68 -19.11
CA TYR A 154 -6.43 -1.01 -18.89
C TYR A 154 -6.21 -0.49 -17.45
N TYR A 155 -7.14 0.29 -16.89
CA TYR A 155 -7.05 0.80 -15.52
C TYR A 155 -7.17 -0.33 -14.49
N SER A 156 -7.97 -1.36 -14.78
CA SER A 156 -8.05 -2.57 -13.96
C SER A 156 -6.69 -3.29 -13.87
N THR A 157 -5.93 -3.30 -14.96
CA THR A 157 -4.60 -3.94 -15.01
C THR A 157 -3.54 -3.12 -14.24
N LEU A 158 -3.53 -1.79 -14.38
CA LEU A 158 -2.61 -0.92 -13.63
C LEU A 158 -2.83 -1.03 -12.12
N ARG A 159 -4.08 -0.98 -11.66
CA ARG A 159 -4.43 -1.19 -10.24
C ARG A 159 -3.99 -2.56 -9.74
N THR A 160 -4.16 -3.59 -10.56
CA THR A 160 -3.71 -4.95 -10.21
C THR A 160 -2.20 -5.00 -9.97
N PHE A 161 -1.40 -4.33 -10.81
CA PHE A 161 0.05 -4.30 -10.65
C PHE A 161 0.50 -3.47 -9.44
N GLU A 162 -0.12 -2.32 -9.22
CA GLU A 162 0.12 -1.50 -8.04
C GLU A 162 -0.22 -2.25 -6.74
N ALA A 163 -1.34 -2.96 -6.72
CA ALA A 163 -1.74 -3.81 -5.60
C ALA A 163 -0.73 -4.93 -5.34
N VAL A 164 -0.22 -5.61 -6.37
CA VAL A 164 0.86 -6.60 -6.19
C VAL A 164 2.11 -5.93 -5.60
N HIS A 165 2.55 -4.81 -6.17
CA HIS A 165 3.76 -4.10 -5.72
C HIS A 165 3.66 -3.69 -4.24
N ASN A 166 2.50 -3.19 -3.82
CA ASN A 166 2.28 -2.67 -2.47
C ASN A 166 1.91 -3.75 -1.42
N SER A 167 1.79 -5.01 -1.82
CA SER A 167 1.48 -6.12 -0.92
C SER A 167 2.71 -6.89 -0.46
N ASP A 168 2.62 -7.49 0.71
CA ASP A 168 3.54 -8.55 1.14
C ASP A 168 3.04 -9.91 0.65
N ILE A 169 1.72 -10.13 0.74
CA ILE A 169 1.05 -11.36 0.35
C ILE A 169 -0.09 -11.06 -0.63
N VAL A 170 -0.18 -11.85 -1.69
CA VAL A 170 -1.27 -11.78 -2.67
C VAL A 170 -2.14 -13.03 -2.57
N LEU A 171 -3.44 -12.83 -2.36
CA LEU A 171 -4.46 -13.84 -2.52
C LEU A 171 -4.95 -13.81 -3.98
N LEU A 172 -4.47 -14.76 -4.78
CA LEU A 172 -4.90 -14.90 -6.18
C LEU A 172 -6.17 -15.76 -6.23
N VAL A 173 -7.31 -15.10 -6.39
CA VAL A 173 -8.64 -15.74 -6.42
C VAL A 173 -9.04 -16.10 -7.84
N MET A 174 -9.36 -17.37 -8.05
CA MET A 174 -9.86 -17.91 -9.31
C MET A 174 -11.20 -18.61 -9.09
N ASP A 175 -12.02 -18.65 -10.14
CA ASP A 175 -13.27 -19.40 -10.13
C ASP A 175 -13.00 -20.87 -10.46
N SER A 176 -13.25 -21.78 -9.52
CA SER A 176 -13.01 -23.21 -9.68
C SER A 176 -13.78 -23.80 -10.88
N THR A 177 -14.89 -23.17 -11.28
CA THR A 177 -15.76 -23.65 -12.37
C THR A 177 -15.24 -23.29 -13.77
N GLN A 178 -14.26 -22.38 -13.88
CA GLN A 178 -13.81 -21.83 -15.16
C GLN A 178 -12.37 -22.19 -15.55
N GLY A 179 -11.67 -22.97 -14.72
CA GLY A 179 -10.25 -23.28 -14.93
C GLY A 179 -9.36 -22.03 -14.88
N VAL A 180 -8.09 -22.17 -15.30
CA VAL A 180 -7.11 -21.07 -15.29
C VAL A 180 -7.17 -20.28 -16.59
N SER A 181 -7.50 -18.99 -16.50
CA SER A 181 -7.55 -18.12 -17.69
C SER A 181 -6.21 -17.47 -18.02
N MET A 182 -6.12 -16.84 -19.20
CA MET A 182 -4.95 -16.04 -19.57
C MET A 182 -4.73 -14.84 -18.63
N GLN A 183 -5.79 -14.24 -18.10
CA GLN A 183 -5.68 -13.13 -17.15
C GLN A 183 -5.08 -13.59 -15.82
N ASP A 184 -5.51 -14.77 -15.32
CA ASP A 184 -4.94 -15.36 -14.10
C ASP A 184 -3.44 -15.62 -14.28
N LYS A 185 -3.05 -16.18 -15.42
CA LYS A 185 -1.64 -16.41 -15.76
C LYS A 185 -0.82 -15.12 -15.81
N LYS A 186 -1.38 -14.03 -16.38
CA LYS A 186 -0.71 -12.72 -16.42
C LYS A 186 -0.46 -12.17 -15.02
N ILE A 187 -1.48 -12.19 -14.16
CA ILE A 187 -1.36 -11.71 -12.77
C ILE A 187 -0.34 -12.57 -12.02
N ALA A 188 -0.47 -13.88 -12.10
CA ALA A 188 0.39 -14.82 -11.41
C ALA A 188 1.86 -14.74 -11.87
N ASN A 189 2.12 -14.50 -13.15
CA ASN A 189 3.47 -14.22 -13.66
C ASN A 189 4.02 -12.90 -13.11
N TYR A 190 3.18 -11.87 -12.98
CA TYR A 190 3.60 -10.60 -12.39
C TYR A 190 3.93 -10.74 -10.90
N ILE A 191 3.11 -11.44 -10.12
CA ILE A 191 3.37 -11.80 -8.71
C ILE A 191 4.74 -12.48 -8.56
N GLN A 192 5.05 -13.44 -9.44
CA GLN A 192 6.35 -14.13 -9.42
C GLN A 192 7.51 -13.17 -9.71
N LYS A 193 7.37 -12.27 -10.70
CA LYS A 193 8.40 -11.29 -11.05
C LYS A 193 8.70 -10.33 -9.91
N GLU A 194 7.66 -9.86 -9.22
CA GLU A 194 7.74 -9.00 -8.03
C GLU A 194 8.15 -9.77 -6.77
N ARG A 195 8.35 -11.09 -6.87
CA ARG A 195 8.75 -11.99 -5.77
C ARG A 195 7.84 -11.91 -4.54
N LYS A 196 6.55 -11.64 -4.76
CA LYS A 196 5.56 -11.56 -3.68
C LYS A 196 5.12 -12.95 -3.24
N ALA A 197 4.85 -13.09 -1.94
CA ALA A 197 4.23 -14.30 -1.44
C ALA A 197 2.82 -14.43 -2.03
N CYS A 198 2.43 -15.66 -2.39
CA CYS A 198 1.18 -15.91 -3.09
C CYS A 198 0.46 -17.11 -2.49
N ILE A 199 -0.85 -16.95 -2.27
CA ILE A 199 -1.76 -18.04 -1.96
C ILE A 199 -2.81 -18.08 -3.07
N VAL A 200 -2.91 -19.22 -3.74
CA VAL A 200 -3.89 -19.43 -4.80
C VAL A 200 -5.19 -19.90 -4.17
N ILE A 201 -6.26 -19.16 -4.40
CA ILE A 201 -7.60 -19.44 -3.87
C ILE A 201 -8.49 -19.91 -5.01
N LEU A 202 -8.91 -21.17 -4.97
CA LEU A 202 -9.91 -21.75 -5.87
C LEU A 202 -11.29 -21.57 -5.22
N ASN A 203 -11.97 -20.48 -5.57
CA ASN A 203 -13.26 -20.11 -4.97
C ASN A 203 -14.44 -20.75 -5.73
N LYS A 204 -15.65 -20.67 -5.16
CA LYS A 204 -16.88 -21.29 -5.68
C LYS A 204 -16.81 -22.82 -5.78
N PHE A 205 -16.02 -23.45 -4.91
CA PHE A 205 -15.86 -24.89 -4.91
C PHE A 205 -17.16 -25.64 -4.55
N ASP A 206 -18.13 -24.97 -3.93
CA ASP A 206 -19.50 -25.46 -3.72
C ASP A 206 -20.27 -25.75 -5.02
N LEU A 207 -19.87 -25.16 -6.14
CA LEU A 207 -20.49 -25.38 -7.45
C LEU A 207 -19.86 -26.56 -8.21
N ILE A 208 -18.76 -27.10 -7.69
CA ILE A 208 -18.07 -28.25 -8.26
C ILE A 208 -18.78 -29.53 -7.81
N LYS A 209 -19.00 -30.47 -8.73
CA LYS A 209 -19.63 -31.76 -8.41
C LYS A 209 -18.75 -32.56 -7.45
N ASP A 210 -19.37 -33.26 -6.49
CA ASP A 210 -18.67 -34.02 -5.44
C ASP A 210 -17.77 -35.16 -5.95
N ASN A 211 -17.92 -35.57 -7.22
CA ASN A 211 -17.20 -36.68 -7.82
C ASN A 211 -15.85 -36.32 -8.46
N ILE A 212 -15.39 -35.07 -8.33
CA ILE A 212 -14.08 -34.68 -8.89
C ILE A 212 -12.94 -35.22 -8.02
N ASP A 213 -11.93 -35.80 -8.68
CA ASP A 213 -10.64 -36.08 -8.04
C ASP A 213 -9.91 -34.76 -7.75
N LYS A 214 -9.95 -34.35 -6.48
CA LYS A 214 -9.31 -33.11 -5.99
C LYS A 214 -7.82 -33.06 -6.28
N LYS A 215 -7.13 -34.21 -6.28
CA LYS A 215 -5.69 -34.26 -6.54
C LYS A 215 -5.42 -33.94 -8.00
N LEU A 216 -6.14 -34.61 -8.90
CA LEU A 216 -6.02 -34.36 -10.35
C LEU A 216 -6.35 -32.90 -10.68
N PHE A 217 -7.41 -32.37 -10.09
CA PHE A 217 -7.80 -30.97 -10.27
C PHE A 217 -6.70 -30.00 -9.81
N ILE A 218 -6.08 -30.24 -8.65
CA ILE A 218 -4.95 -29.41 -8.17
C ILE A 218 -3.74 -29.55 -9.10
N ASP A 219 -3.45 -30.75 -9.59
CA ASP A 219 -2.33 -31.00 -10.50
C ASP A 219 -2.50 -30.26 -11.83
N GLU A 220 -3.73 -30.19 -12.37
CA GLU A 220 -4.07 -29.37 -13.54
C GLU A 220 -3.83 -27.88 -13.28
N ILE A 221 -4.31 -27.34 -12.16
CA ILE A 221 -4.07 -25.95 -11.79
C ILE A 221 -2.56 -25.67 -11.64
N ARG A 222 -1.81 -26.59 -11.03
CA ARG A 222 -0.34 -26.47 -10.87
C ARG A 222 0.39 -26.51 -12.20
N TYR A 223 -0.09 -27.29 -13.15
CA TYR A 223 0.47 -27.32 -14.51
C TYR A 223 0.28 -25.95 -15.19
N GLU A 224 -0.94 -25.41 -15.13
CA GLU A 224 -1.28 -24.11 -15.70
C GLU A 224 -0.55 -22.94 -15.02
N LEU A 225 -0.29 -23.06 -13.72
CA LEU A 225 0.45 -22.09 -12.88
C LEU A 225 1.85 -22.57 -12.52
N SER A 226 2.57 -23.16 -13.48
CA SER A 226 3.89 -23.79 -13.26
C SER A 226 4.99 -22.85 -12.70
N PHE A 227 4.77 -21.54 -12.73
CA PHE A 227 5.65 -20.53 -12.14
C PHE A 227 5.37 -20.25 -10.65
N LEU A 228 4.21 -20.66 -10.13
CA LEU A 228 3.83 -20.54 -8.72
C LEU A 228 3.91 -21.89 -7.97
N LYS A 229 4.79 -22.81 -8.38
CA LYS A 229 4.90 -24.19 -7.85
C LYS A 229 4.87 -24.33 -6.32
N LYS A 230 5.49 -23.38 -5.59
CA LYS A 230 5.57 -23.42 -4.13
C LYS A 230 4.37 -22.76 -3.42
N SER A 231 3.51 -22.08 -4.17
CA SER A 231 2.37 -21.36 -3.60
C SER A 231 1.35 -22.37 -3.08
N PRO A 232 0.81 -22.15 -1.87
CA PRO A 232 -0.32 -22.93 -1.36
C PRO A 232 -1.54 -22.76 -2.26
N ILE A 233 -2.32 -23.83 -2.41
CA ILE A 233 -3.59 -23.82 -3.13
C ILE A 233 -4.68 -24.18 -2.12
N ILE A 234 -5.68 -23.31 -1.96
CA ILE A 234 -6.80 -23.50 -1.03
C ILE A 234 -8.11 -23.47 -1.83
N MET A 235 -8.86 -24.56 -1.76
CA MET A 235 -10.22 -24.62 -2.30
C MET A 235 -11.20 -24.06 -1.28
N THR A 236 -12.00 -23.07 -1.68
CA THR A 236 -12.89 -22.31 -0.81
C THR A 236 -14.27 -22.13 -1.42
N SER A 237 -15.24 -21.81 -0.57
CA SER A 237 -16.49 -21.21 -0.98
C SER A 237 -16.78 -20.01 -0.09
N ALA A 238 -16.71 -18.82 -0.68
CA ALA A 238 -17.05 -17.59 0.02
C ALA A 238 -18.53 -17.51 0.45
N ILE A 239 -19.42 -18.26 -0.24
CA ILE A 239 -20.86 -18.27 0.07
C ILE A 239 -21.15 -19.17 1.26
N THR A 240 -20.56 -20.37 1.30
CA THR A 240 -20.81 -21.33 2.39
C THR A 240 -19.84 -21.16 3.57
N GLY A 241 -18.75 -20.41 3.39
CA GLY A 241 -17.64 -20.31 4.35
C GLY A 241 -16.68 -21.49 4.34
N TYR A 242 -16.82 -22.42 3.39
CA TYR A 242 -15.93 -23.58 3.32
C TYR A 242 -14.46 -23.17 3.15
N ASN A 243 -13.61 -23.59 4.10
CA ASN A 243 -12.14 -23.40 4.14
C ASN A 243 -11.64 -21.95 4.07
N THR A 244 -12.49 -20.93 4.31
CA THR A 244 -12.06 -19.53 4.29
C THR A 244 -11.16 -19.20 5.49
N ASP A 245 -11.39 -19.83 6.63
CA ASP A 245 -10.57 -19.82 7.85
C ASP A 245 -9.10 -20.23 7.58
N LYS A 246 -8.89 -21.23 6.71
CA LYS A 246 -7.55 -21.74 6.35
C LYS A 246 -6.68 -20.70 5.66
N ILE A 247 -7.27 -19.67 5.04
CA ILE A 247 -6.52 -18.57 4.41
C ILE A 247 -5.67 -17.86 5.47
N ILE A 248 -6.27 -17.50 6.60
CA ILE A 248 -5.57 -16.77 7.66
C ILE A 248 -4.49 -17.64 8.31
N SER A 249 -4.80 -18.92 8.54
CA SER A 249 -3.83 -19.89 9.04
C SER A 249 -2.63 -19.99 8.10
N LYS A 250 -2.85 -19.97 6.78
CA LYS A 250 -1.77 -20.09 5.81
C LYS A 250 -0.96 -18.82 5.61
N ILE A 251 -1.54 -17.66 5.85
CA ILE A 251 -0.81 -16.37 5.89
C ILE A 251 0.21 -16.34 7.04
N LYS A 252 -0.05 -17.08 8.13
CA LYS A 252 0.81 -17.13 9.32
C LYS A 252 2.02 -18.06 9.16
N GLU A 253 1.94 -19.07 8.31
CA GLU A 253 2.99 -20.08 8.06
C GLU A 253 4.09 -19.58 7.13
#